data_AF-A0A4Q9VP93-F1
#
_entry.id   AF-A0A4Q9VP93-F1
#
_cell.length_a   1.000
_cell.length_b   1.000
_cell.length_c   1.000
_cell.angle_alpha   90.00
_cell.angle_beta   90.00
_cell.angle_gamma   90.00
#
_symmetry.space_group_name_H-M   'P 1'
#
loop_
_entity.id
_entity.type
_entity.pdbx_description
1 polymer ?
#
loop_
_entity_poly.entity_id
_entity_poly.type
_entity_poly.pdbx_seq_one_letter_code
_entity_poly.pdbx_strand_id
1 'polypeptide(L)'
;MTLTLSRRTTTVLLVLVAVIVVAPLVLPGIEGTFRGTDDAASVAIEAARPGYQPWARPFWEPPSKEIESLLFALQAALGAGVLGYALGRRHGARSRDVADR
;
A
#
# COMPACT_ATOMS: atom_id res chain seq x y z
N MET A 1 15.73 -20.94 -5.43
CA MET A 1 15.82 -19.67 -6.19
C MET A 1 16.38 -18.58 -5.28
N THR A 2 17.69 -18.36 -5.32
CA THR A 2 18.41 -17.30 -4.59
C THR A 2 18.35 -16.02 -5.43
N LEU A 3 17.62 -15.01 -4.97
CA LEU A 3 17.63 -13.67 -5.58
C LEU A 3 18.96 -12.99 -5.23
N THR A 4 20.04 -13.30 -5.95
CA THR A 4 21.23 -12.46 -5.94
C THR A 4 20.92 -11.23 -6.80
N LEU A 5 20.35 -10.20 -6.18
CA LEU A 5 20.09 -8.92 -6.84
C LEU A 5 21.44 -8.29 -7.21
N SER A 6 21.78 -8.33 -8.51
CA SER A 6 22.92 -7.60 -9.06
C SER A 6 22.74 -6.11 -8.78
N ARG A 7 23.84 -5.36 -8.60
CA ARG A 7 23.80 -3.88 -8.48
C ARG A 7 22.91 -3.26 -9.54
N ARG A 8 22.94 -3.79 -10.78
CA ARG A 8 22.06 -3.35 -11.87
C ARG A 8 20.59 -3.60 -11.57
N THR A 9 20.22 -4.78 -11.08
CA THR A 9 18.83 -5.11 -10.72
C THR A 9 18.34 -4.24 -9.57
N THR A 10 19.17 -4.01 -8.55
CA THR A 10 18.83 -3.11 -7.44
C THR A 10 18.60 -1.68 -7.92
N THR A 11 19.48 -1.16 -8.78
CA THR A 11 19.30 0.17 -9.39
C THR A 11 18.01 0.25 -10.21
N VAL A 12 17.72 -0.76 -11.03
CA VAL A 12 16.47 -0.82 -11.83
C VAL A 12 15.24 -0.84 -10.93
N LEU A 13 15.24 -1.63 -9.85
CA LEU A 13 14.12 -1.68 -8.90
C LEU A 13 13.94 -0.34 -8.17
N LEU A 14 15.02 0.32 -7.77
CA LEU A 14 14.95 1.64 -7.13
C LEU A 14 14.40 2.71 -8.09
N VAL A 15 14.84 2.70 -9.35
CA VAL A 15 14.29 3.59 -10.39
C VAL A 15 12.81 3.31 -10.60
N LEU A 16 12.40 2.03 -10.65
CA LEU A 16 11.00 1.66 -10.81
C LEU A 16 10.14 2.16 -9.64
N VAL A 17 10.60 2.00 -8.40
CA VAL A 17 9.92 2.54 -7.21
C VAL A 17 9.82 4.06 -7.29
N ALA A 18 10.89 4.75 -7.67
CA ALA A 18 10.88 6.21 -7.84
C ALA A 18 9.87 6.64 -8.91
N VAL A 19 9.79 5.93 -10.04
CA VAL A 19 8.80 6.20 -11.09
C VAL A 19 7.38 6.01 -10.57
N ILE A 20 7.09 4.92 -9.84
CA ILE A 20 5.75 4.67 -9.28
C ILE A 20 5.32 5.78 -8.32
N VAL A 21 6.25 6.31 -7.51
CA VAL A 21 5.96 7.39 -6.54
C VAL A 21 5.83 8.75 -7.22
N VAL A 22 6.69 9.05 -8.21
CA VAL A 22 6.75 10.38 -8.84
C VAL A 22 5.73 10.53 -9.97
N ALA A 23 5.42 9.47 -10.71
CA ALA A 23 4.46 9.50 -11.82
C ALA A 23 3.13 10.22 -11.50
N PRO A 24 2.42 9.91 -10.39
CA PRO A 24 1.15 10.58 -10.06
C PRO A 24 1.32 12.06 -9.69
N LEU A 25 2.52 12.54 -9.35
CA LEU A 25 2.79 13.94 -9.02
C LEU A 25 3.03 14.82 -10.25
N VAL A 26 3.48 14.23 -11.36
CA VAL A 26 3.97 14.97 -12.55
C VAL A 26 3.12 14.73 -13.79
N LEU A 27 2.42 13.59 -13.86
CA LEU A 27 1.62 13.22 -15.04
C LEU A 27 0.15 13.62 -14.84
N PRO A 28 -0.36 14.63 -15.58
CA PRO A 28 -1.75 15.03 -15.51
C PRO A 28 -2.65 13.87 -15.98
N GLY A 29 -3.72 13.61 -15.23
CA GLY A 29 -4.65 12.50 -15.49
C GLY A 29 -4.31 11.18 -14.77
N ILE A 30 -3.16 11.10 -14.07
CA ILE A 30 -2.85 10.01 -13.11
C ILE A 30 -3.17 10.46 -11.67
N GLU A 31 -3.81 11.61 -11.51
CA GLU A 31 -4.43 12.07 -10.27
C GLU A 31 -5.60 11.15 -9.91
N GLY A 32 -5.30 9.92 -9.50
CA GLY A 32 -6.28 9.06 -8.87
C GLY A 32 -6.72 9.76 -7.59
N THR A 33 -8.01 10.04 -7.46
CA THR A 33 -8.57 10.31 -6.14
C THR A 33 -8.31 9.05 -5.32
N PHE A 34 -7.32 9.10 -4.43
CA PHE A 34 -6.97 8.02 -3.51
C PHE A 34 -8.12 7.84 -2.53
N ARG A 35 -9.22 7.25 -3.02
CA ARG A 35 -10.44 6.99 -2.26
C ARG A 35 -10.39 5.59 -1.71
N GLY A 36 -10.94 5.46 -0.51
CA GLY A 36 -11.12 4.17 0.12
C GLY A 36 -12.04 3.28 -0.71
N THR A 37 -11.97 1.98 -0.46
CA THR A 37 -12.91 1.01 -1.06
C THR A 37 -14.36 1.30 -0.69
N ASP A 38 -14.59 1.93 0.47
CA ASP A 38 -15.93 2.28 0.95
C ASP A 38 -16.59 3.42 0.14
N ASP A 39 -15.81 4.42 -0.26
CA ASP A 39 -16.23 5.47 -1.19
C ASP A 39 -16.66 4.88 -2.54
N ALA A 40 -15.92 3.90 -3.07
CA ALA A 40 -16.28 3.27 -4.33
C ALA A 40 -17.54 2.40 -4.20
N ALA A 41 -17.70 1.71 -3.06
CA ALA A 41 -18.86 0.87 -2.78
C ALA A 41 -20.14 1.70 -2.61
N SER A 42 -20.09 2.81 -1.87
CA SER A 42 -21.23 3.70 -1.68
C SER A 42 -21.75 4.27 -3.00
N VAL A 43 -20.85 4.76 -3.87
CA VAL A 43 -21.22 5.25 -5.21
C VAL A 43 -21.85 4.15 -6.07
N ALA A 44 -21.30 2.93 -6.04
CA ALA A 44 -21.84 1.81 -6.80
C ALA A 44 -23.22 1.37 -6.29
N ILE A 45 -23.43 1.37 -4.98
CA ILE A 45 -24.72 1.03 -4.35
C ILE A 45 -25.77 2.07 -4.71
N GLU A 46 -25.44 3.35 -4.62
CA GLU A 46 -26.36 4.45 -4.92
C GLU A 46 -26.75 4.47 -6.40
N ALA A 47 -25.81 4.16 -7.30
CA ALA A 47 -26.08 4.00 -8.73
C ALA A 47 -26.97 2.76 -9.03
N ALA A 48 -26.76 1.65 -8.31
CA ALA A 48 -27.52 0.41 -8.54
C ALA A 48 -28.93 0.45 -7.92
N ARG A 49 -29.10 1.14 -6.78
CA ARG A 49 -30.39 1.32 -6.11
C ARG A 49 -30.49 2.72 -5.49
N PRO A 50 -31.14 3.67 -6.20
CA PRO A 50 -31.43 4.97 -5.64
C PRO A 50 -32.31 4.82 -4.38
N GLY A 51 -31.86 5.38 -3.25
CA GLY A 51 -32.58 5.33 -1.97
C GLY A 51 -32.29 4.12 -1.08
N TYR A 52 -31.19 3.40 -1.33
CA TYR A 52 -30.72 2.33 -0.43
C TYR A 52 -30.45 2.86 0.99
N GLN A 53 -31.04 2.20 1.99
CA GLN A 53 -30.81 2.48 3.40
C GLN A 53 -29.77 1.49 3.94
N PRO A 54 -28.68 1.96 4.59
CA PRO A 54 -27.70 1.08 5.22
C PRO A 54 -28.35 0.19 6.28
N TRP A 55 -28.16 -1.13 6.17
CA TRP A 55 -28.65 -2.11 7.14
C TRP A 55 -27.79 -2.19 8.41
N ALA A 56 -26.59 -1.61 8.38
CA ALA A 56 -25.69 -1.47 9.51
C ALA A 56 -25.08 -0.07 9.51
N ARG A 57 -24.85 0.48 10.71
CA ARG A 57 -24.11 1.73 10.91
C ARG A 57 -22.78 1.40 11.58
N PRO A 58 -21.68 2.10 11.25
CA PRO A 58 -20.44 1.96 11.98
C PRO A 58 -20.67 2.19 13.47
N PHE A 59 -20.14 1.31 14.32
CA PHE A 59 -20.17 1.53 15.78
C PHE A 59 -19.33 2.75 16.18
N TRP A 60 -18.33 3.08 15.37
CA TRP A 60 -17.49 4.24 15.51
C TRP A 60 -17.14 4.78 14.12
N GLU A 61 -17.26 6.09 13.97
CA GLU A 61 -16.89 6.81 12.75
C GLU A 61 -15.85 7.87 13.13
N PRO A 62 -14.76 8.01 12.37
CA PRO A 62 -13.73 9.00 12.67
C PRO A 62 -14.34 10.41 12.68
N PRO A 63 -14.02 11.27 13.67
CA PRO A 63 -14.57 12.61 13.72
C PRO A 63 -14.07 13.52 12.59
N SER A 64 -13.08 13.08 11.79
CA SER A 64 -12.56 13.80 10.62
C SER A 64 -12.00 12.82 9.57
N LYS A 65 -12.14 13.17 8.29
CA LYS A 65 -11.51 12.48 7.15
C LYS A 65 -9.99 12.45 7.23
N GLU A 66 -9.39 13.42 7.92
CA GLU A 66 -7.94 13.48 8.14
C GLU A 66 -7.47 12.35 9.07
N ILE A 67 -8.29 12.02 10.08
CA ILE A 67 -8.00 10.94 11.02
C ILE A 67 -8.13 9.59 10.31
N GLU A 68 -9.15 9.43 9.46
CA GLU A 68 -9.27 8.25 8.60
C GLU A 68 -8.03 8.04 7.74
N SER A 69 -7.58 9.09 7.03
CA SER A 69 -6.37 9.06 6.19
C SER A 69 -5.11 8.74 7.00
N LEU A 70 -4.99 9.29 8.22
CA LEU A 70 -3.89 8.98 9.15
C LEU A 70 -3.88 7.50 9.56
N LEU A 71 -5.04 6.92 9.86
CA LEU A 71 -5.15 5.51 10.23
C LEU A 71 -4.75 4.60 9.05
N PHE A 72 -5.16 4.93 7.82
CA PHE A 72 -4.71 4.22 6.62
C PHE A 72 -3.19 4.34 6.40
N ALA A 73 -2.62 5.54 6.56
CA ALA A 73 -1.19 5.76 6.45
C ALA A 73 -0.40 4.97 7.51
N LEU A 74 -0.90 4.91 8.74
CA LEU A 74 -0.31 4.12 9.81
C LEU A 74 -0.37 2.62 9.50
N GLN A 75 -1.51 2.10 9.04
CA GLN A 75 -1.65 0.71 8.61
C GLN A 75 -0.68 0.36 7.48
N ALA A 76 -0.55 1.24 6.48
CA ALA A 76 0.40 1.07 5.38
C ALA A 76 1.85 1.05 5.89
N ALA A 77 2.22 1.97 6.78
CA ALA A 77 3.56 2.03 7.37
C ALA A 77 3.90 0.76 8.18
N LEU A 78 2.97 0.27 8.99
CA LEU A 78 3.14 -0.96 9.75
C LEU A 78 3.24 -2.18 8.82
N GLY A 79 2.39 -2.27 7.79
CA GLY A 79 2.43 -3.33 6.79
C GLY A 79 3.77 -3.37 6.05
N ALA A 80 4.24 -2.21 5.60
CA ALA A 80 5.55 -2.07 4.95
C ALA A 80 6.71 -2.45 5.90
N GLY A 81 6.64 -2.04 7.17
CA GLY A 81 7.63 -2.40 8.18
C GLY A 81 7.71 -3.90 8.45
N VAL A 82 6.57 -4.57 8.62
CA VAL A 82 6.50 -6.02 8.82
C VAL A 82 7.04 -6.77 7.60
N LEU A 83 6.62 -6.39 6.39
CA LEU A 83 7.10 -7.00 5.15
C LEU A 83 8.61 -6.80 4.97
N GLY A 84 9.09 -5.57 5.16
CA GLY A 84 10.51 -5.25 5.09
C GLY A 84 11.34 -6.07 6.08
N TYR A 85 10.87 -6.17 7.33
CA TYR A 85 11.54 -6.97 8.36
C TYR A 85 11.53 -8.47 8.05
N ALA A 86 10.41 -9.02 7.57
CA ALA A 86 10.31 -10.43 7.20
C ALA A 86 11.24 -10.77 6.01
N LEU A 87 11.26 -9.95 4.97
CA LEU A 87 12.14 -10.10 3.81
C LEU A 87 13.62 -9.94 4.20
N GLY A 88 13.93 -8.96 5.04
CA GLY A 88 15.27 -8.71 5.55
C GLY A 88 15.78 -9.86 6.41
N ARG A 89 14.96 -10.38 7.34
CA ARG A 89 15.33 -11.51 8.20
C ARG A 89 15.58 -12.78 7.37
N ARG A 90 14.74 -13.06 6.36
CA ARG A 90 14.92 -14.21 5.45
C ARG A 90 16.20 -14.08 4.60
N HIS A 91 16.56 -12.89 4.16
CA HIS A 91 17.83 -12.65 3.47
C HIS A 91 19.04 -12.84 4.41
N GLY A 92 19.00 -12.27 5.61
CA GLY A 92 20.09 -12.35 6.58
C GLY A 92 20.36 -13.78 7.08
N ALA A 93 19.31 -14.60 7.22
CA ALA A 93 19.46 -16.02 7.58
C ALA A 93 20.19 -16.82 6.49
N ARG A 94 19.96 -16.49 5.21
CA ARG A 94 20.55 -17.19 4.07
C ARG A 94 22.03 -16.86 3.87
N SER A 95 22.45 -15.62 4.17
CA SER A 95 23.87 -15.24 4.15
C SER A 95 24.69 -15.90 5.26
N ARG A 96 24.08 -16.21 6.41
CA ARG A 96 24.75 -16.93 7.50
C ARG A 96 25.02 -18.40 7.16
N ASP A 97 24.06 -19.07 6.53
CA ASP A 97 24.14 -20.48 6.13
C ASP A 97 25.18 -20.74 5.00
N VAL A 98 25.54 -19.70 4.23
CA VAL A 98 26.62 -19.74 3.22
C VAL A 98 27.99 -19.43 3.83
N ALA A 99 28.05 -18.63 4.91
CA ALA A 99 29.30 -18.28 5.57
C ALA A 99 29.81 -19.37 6.53
N ASP A 100 28.94 -20.28 6.95
CA ASP A 100 29.24 -21.40 7.86
C ASP A 100 29.53 -22.73 7.11
N ARG A 101 29.71 -22.67 5.78
CA ARG A 101 30.15 -23.77 4.91
C ARG A 101 31.45 -23.39 4.20
#